data_AF-A0A7W3LRY8-F1
#
_entry.id   AF-A0A7W3LRY8-F1
#
_cell.length_a   1.000
_cell.length_b   1.000
_cell.length_c   1.000
_cell.angle_alpha   90.00
_cell.angle_beta   90.00
_cell.angle_gamma   90.00
#
_symmetry.space_group_name_H-M   'P 1'
#
loop_
_entity.id
_entity.type
_entity.pdbx_description
1 polymer ?
#
loop_
_entity_poly.entity_id
_entity_poly.type
_entity_poly.pdbx_seq_one_letter_code
_entity_poly.pdbx_strand_id
1 'polypeptide(L)'
;MVIGTTLDEARYWMYLLPEIDRLPRVYFEPWLESLVGGRSQEVADAYLRERPDLTDSQLGMALAGDVSFRMPAIRMAEALAERGVEVRMYLATVPATDLDGRMGSPHAVELPFLFGTLEAADTFVGDTADNRVLSEQVQDLWVGFARDGRPAASGTEWPLYDTQTRSTMMLDHDLRVEQDPYPAARRAWGDLAFDGTDPGLDRLTPLQYEGTNPYHPLVVASVIGWGRVWGALVVAAVLITTAVVLLRRRRRRAGSSR
;
A
#
# COMPACT_ATOMS: atom_id res chain seq x y z
N MET A 1 -16.27 15.78 13.35
CA MET A 1 -15.02 15.60 12.58
C MET A 1 -15.24 14.48 11.58
N VAL A 2 -14.76 14.67 10.35
CA VAL A 2 -14.64 13.59 9.34
C VAL A 2 -13.15 13.31 9.16
N ILE A 3 -12.77 12.03 9.20
CA ILE A 3 -11.41 11.55 8.99
C ILE A 3 -11.46 10.26 8.19
N GLY A 4 -10.44 9.97 7.40
CA GLY A 4 -10.35 8.71 6.69
C GLY A 4 -9.03 8.58 5.96
N THR A 5 -8.90 7.46 5.26
CA THR A 5 -7.72 7.09 4.47
C THR A 5 -8.16 6.38 3.21
N THR A 6 -7.20 6.04 2.36
CA THR A 6 -7.40 5.14 1.22
C THR A 6 -6.90 3.73 1.56
N LEU A 7 -7.36 2.70 0.83
CA LEU A 7 -6.99 1.31 1.14
C LEU A 7 -5.54 0.97 0.81
N ASP A 8 -4.97 1.63 -0.21
CA ASP A 8 -3.64 1.36 -0.75
C ASP A 8 -2.77 2.62 -0.77
N GLU A 9 -2.84 3.43 0.29
CA GLU A 9 -2.13 4.72 0.48
C GLU A 9 -0.72 4.75 -0.15
N ALA A 10 0.15 3.82 0.26
CA ALA A 10 1.54 3.80 -0.18
C ALA A 10 1.74 3.44 -1.66
N ARG A 11 0.74 2.86 -2.33
CA ARG A 11 0.85 2.50 -3.76
C ARG A 11 0.89 3.71 -4.69
N TYR A 12 0.48 4.90 -4.24
CA TYR A 12 0.66 6.14 -5.00
C TYR A 12 2.14 6.41 -5.34
N TRP A 13 3.07 5.94 -4.49
CA TRP A 13 4.50 6.20 -4.65
C TRP A 13 5.07 5.44 -5.87
N MET A 14 4.28 4.54 -6.49
CA MET A 14 4.60 3.90 -7.77
C MET A 14 4.73 4.91 -8.93
N TYR A 15 4.15 6.12 -8.84
CA TYR A 15 4.42 7.17 -9.84
C TYR A 15 5.86 7.69 -9.80
N LEU A 16 6.44 7.75 -8.61
CA LEU A 16 7.80 8.24 -8.41
C LEU A 16 8.82 7.12 -8.59
N LEU A 17 8.49 5.93 -8.09
CA LEU A 17 9.37 4.77 -8.05
C LEU A 17 8.59 3.50 -8.45
N PRO A 18 8.32 3.25 -9.75
CA PRO A 18 7.55 2.09 -10.20
C PRO A 18 8.13 0.74 -9.75
N GLU A 19 9.43 0.69 -9.43
CA GLU A 19 10.14 -0.49 -8.98
C GLU A 19 9.72 -0.96 -7.59
N ILE A 20 9.04 -0.12 -6.79
CA ILE A 20 8.55 -0.53 -5.46
C ILE A 20 7.58 -1.70 -5.54
N ASP A 21 6.85 -1.83 -6.65
CA ASP A 21 5.93 -2.96 -6.91
C ASP A 21 6.66 -4.29 -7.18
N ARG A 22 8.00 -4.31 -7.13
CA ARG A 22 8.82 -5.53 -7.27
C ARG A 22 9.63 -5.84 -6.01
N LEU A 23 9.57 -5.00 -4.99
CA LEU A 23 10.42 -5.15 -3.81
C LEU A 23 10.07 -6.45 -3.05
N PRO A 24 11.07 -7.30 -2.78
CA PRO A 24 10.85 -8.56 -2.07
C PRO A 24 10.68 -8.33 -0.57
N ARG A 25 10.14 -9.32 0.15
CA ARG A 25 9.95 -9.27 1.61
C ARG A 25 11.19 -8.86 2.39
N VAL A 26 12.36 -9.36 2.00
CA VAL A 26 13.66 -9.05 2.63
C VAL A 26 13.98 -7.55 2.64
N TYR A 27 13.33 -6.74 1.79
CA TYR A 27 13.50 -5.29 1.79
C TYR A 27 12.85 -4.63 3.01
N PHE A 28 11.59 -4.98 3.32
CA PHE A 28 10.82 -4.30 4.37
C PHE A 28 10.79 -5.06 5.71
N GLU A 29 11.21 -6.32 5.73
CA GLU A 29 11.20 -7.13 6.96
C GLU A 29 12.03 -6.54 8.12
N PRO A 30 13.25 -5.99 7.91
CA PRO A 30 13.98 -5.31 8.99
C PRO A 30 13.24 -4.08 9.53
N TRP A 31 12.55 -3.35 8.64
CA TRP A 31 11.74 -2.20 9.02
C TRP A 31 10.53 -2.63 9.86
N LEU A 32 9.80 -3.67 9.44
CA LEU A 32 8.68 -4.21 10.21
C LEU A 32 9.14 -4.71 11.59
N GLU A 33 10.27 -5.43 11.63
CA GLU A 33 10.87 -5.92 12.88
C GLU A 33 11.22 -4.76 13.83
N SER A 34 11.67 -3.62 13.30
CA SER A 34 11.95 -2.43 14.10
C SER A 34 10.72 -1.78 14.76
N LEU A 35 9.53 -2.08 14.23
CA LEU A 35 8.25 -1.57 14.72
C LEU A 35 7.58 -2.52 15.70
N VAL A 36 7.60 -3.82 15.40
CA VAL A 36 6.79 -4.82 16.11
C VAL A 36 7.60 -5.90 16.81
N GLY A 37 8.94 -5.84 16.73
CA GLY A 37 9.83 -6.89 17.19
C GLY A 37 9.52 -8.23 16.51
N GLY A 38 9.71 -9.34 17.24
CA GLY A 38 9.54 -10.71 16.72
C GLY A 38 8.12 -11.11 16.27
N ARG A 39 7.21 -10.14 16.13
CA ARG A 39 5.85 -10.29 15.62
C ARG A 39 5.72 -9.99 14.12
N SER A 40 6.82 -9.70 13.41
CA SER A 40 6.81 -9.41 11.96
C SER A 40 5.98 -10.40 11.14
N GLN A 41 6.12 -11.70 11.41
CA GLN A 41 5.35 -12.74 10.73
C GLN A 41 3.86 -12.69 11.09
N GLU A 42 3.52 -12.54 12.37
CA GLU A 42 2.14 -12.42 12.85
C GLU A 42 1.43 -11.24 12.18
N VAL A 43 2.12 -10.09 12.08
CA VAL A 43 1.58 -8.89 11.45
C VAL A 43 1.38 -9.12 9.96
N ALA A 44 2.38 -9.64 9.24
CA ALA A 44 2.23 -9.96 7.83
C ALA A 44 1.07 -10.94 7.56
N ASP A 45 0.94 -11.98 8.36
CA ASP A 45 -0.13 -12.98 8.23
C ASP A 45 -1.52 -12.38 8.49
N ALA A 46 -1.61 -11.34 9.31
CA ALA A 46 -2.86 -10.62 9.54
C ALA A 46 -3.37 -9.92 8.27
N TYR A 47 -2.48 -9.29 7.50
CA TYR A 47 -2.82 -8.68 6.22
C TYR A 47 -3.18 -9.74 5.18
N LEU A 48 -2.38 -10.81 5.08
CA LEU A 48 -2.62 -11.87 4.10
C LEU A 48 -3.90 -12.66 4.38
N ARG A 49 -4.37 -12.73 5.62
CA ARG A 49 -5.68 -13.34 5.95
C ARG A 49 -6.85 -12.60 5.33
N GLU A 50 -6.75 -11.27 5.25
CA GLU A 50 -7.83 -10.40 4.76
C GLU A 50 -7.65 -10.04 3.29
N ARG A 51 -6.42 -10.09 2.80
CA ARG A 51 -6.01 -9.78 1.43
C ARG A 51 -5.02 -10.86 0.93
N PRO A 52 -5.50 -12.09 0.64
CA PRO A 52 -4.63 -13.24 0.33
C PRO A 52 -3.87 -13.11 -1.00
N ASP A 53 -4.33 -12.25 -1.89
CA ASP A 53 -3.73 -12.05 -3.23
C ASP A 53 -2.62 -10.99 -3.26
N LEU A 54 -2.26 -10.40 -2.10
CA LEU A 54 -1.16 -9.44 -2.05
C LEU A 54 0.17 -10.13 -2.43
N THR A 55 0.88 -9.52 -3.38
CA THR A 55 2.30 -9.83 -3.60
C THR A 55 3.13 -9.36 -2.41
N ASP A 56 4.38 -9.84 -2.29
CA ASP A 56 5.32 -9.35 -1.27
C ASP A 56 5.45 -7.83 -1.28
N SER A 57 5.60 -7.23 -2.46
CA SER A 57 5.72 -5.77 -2.63
C SER A 57 4.46 -5.05 -2.16
N GLN A 58 3.29 -5.57 -2.53
CA GLN A 58 2.00 -5.00 -2.13
C GLN A 58 1.73 -5.17 -0.64
N LEU A 59 2.17 -6.27 -0.01
CA LEU A 59 2.13 -6.44 1.43
C LEU A 59 3.01 -5.39 2.13
N GLY A 60 4.24 -5.18 1.67
CA GLY A 60 5.11 -4.13 2.18
C GLY A 60 4.50 -2.73 2.06
N MET A 61 3.85 -2.43 0.93
CA MET A 61 3.13 -1.17 0.73
C MET A 61 1.89 -1.04 1.61
N ALA A 62 1.11 -2.12 1.80
CA ALA A 62 -0.06 -2.10 2.69
C ALA A 62 0.35 -1.82 4.15
N LEU A 63 1.43 -2.46 4.61
CA LEU A 63 2.02 -2.20 5.93
C LEU A 63 2.47 -0.74 6.06
N ALA A 64 3.18 -0.21 5.06
CA ALA A 64 3.66 1.17 5.07
C ALA A 64 2.53 2.20 5.03
N GLY A 65 1.47 1.92 4.26
CA GLY A 65 0.25 2.73 4.20
C GLY A 65 -0.45 2.81 5.56
N ASP A 66 -0.54 1.67 6.25
CA ASP A 66 -1.14 1.65 7.58
C ASP A 66 -0.29 2.37 8.62
N VAL A 67 1.03 2.20 8.57
CA VAL A 67 1.94 2.91 9.50
C VAL A 67 1.88 4.42 9.30
N SER A 68 1.84 4.88 8.05
CA SER A 68 1.93 6.31 7.72
C SER A 68 0.58 7.04 7.75
N PHE A 69 -0.54 6.34 7.54
CA PHE A 69 -1.86 6.96 7.36
C PHE A 69 -2.94 6.29 8.20
N ARG A 70 -3.24 5.01 7.94
CA ARG A 70 -4.45 4.37 8.46
C ARG A 70 -4.45 4.18 9.98
N MET A 71 -3.38 3.65 10.55
CA MET A 71 -3.30 3.45 11.99
C MET A 71 -3.29 4.77 12.77
N PRO A 72 -2.49 5.80 12.41
CA PRO A 72 -2.62 7.13 13.02
C PRO A 72 -4.05 7.70 12.94
N ALA A 73 -4.73 7.58 11.78
CA ALA A 73 -6.11 8.04 11.62
C ALA A 73 -7.09 7.29 12.54
N ILE A 74 -6.96 5.97 12.65
CA ILE A 74 -7.75 5.14 13.58
C ILE A 74 -7.49 5.58 15.03
N ARG A 75 -6.23 5.71 15.45
CA ARG A 75 -5.88 6.09 16.83
C ARG A 75 -6.43 7.48 17.19
N MET A 76 -6.35 8.42 16.25
CA MET A 76 -6.96 9.75 16.42
C MET A 76 -8.48 9.64 16.56
N ALA A 77 -9.15 8.85 15.71
CA ALA A 77 -10.58 8.65 15.78
C ALA A 77 -11.03 8.00 17.10
N GLU A 78 -10.34 6.94 17.54
CA GLU A 78 -10.57 6.27 18.83
C GLU A 78 -10.42 7.26 19.99
N ALA A 79 -9.29 7.99 20.04
CA ALA A 79 -8.99 8.96 21.09
C ALA A 79 -10.03 10.10 21.18
N LEU A 80 -10.51 10.60 20.03
CA LEU A 80 -11.51 11.67 20.00
C LEU A 80 -12.90 11.15 20.37
N ALA A 81 -13.30 9.99 19.87
CA ALA A 81 -14.58 9.37 20.18
C ALA A 81 -14.71 9.08 21.70
N GLU A 82 -13.65 8.57 22.34
CA GLU A 82 -13.62 8.33 23.79
C GLU A 82 -13.77 9.61 24.63
N ARG A 83 -13.43 10.77 24.06
CA ARG A 83 -13.61 12.10 24.69
C ARG A 83 -14.96 12.74 24.35
N GLY A 84 -15.87 12.01 23.71
CA GLY A 84 -17.19 12.49 23.34
C GLY A 84 -17.22 13.41 22.12
N VAL A 85 -16.15 13.44 21.31
CA VAL A 85 -16.15 14.16 20.04
C VAL A 85 -16.89 13.32 18.99
N GLU A 86 -17.82 13.94 18.27
CA GLU A 86 -18.49 13.30 17.14
C GLU A 86 -17.49 13.10 15.98
N VAL A 87 -17.03 11.86 15.81
CA VAL A 87 -16.12 11.45 14.72
C VAL A 87 -16.88 10.61 13.71
N ARG A 88 -16.52 10.74 12.44
CA ARG A 88 -16.98 9.88 11.34
C ARG A 88 -15.77 9.43 10.55
N MET A 89 -15.66 8.12 10.35
CA MET A 89 -14.52 7.51 9.67
C MET A 89 -14.90 7.02 8.28
N TYR A 90 -14.06 7.25 7.28
CA TYR A 90 -14.18 6.63 5.96
C TYR A 90 -12.92 5.85 5.57
N LEU A 91 -13.10 4.94 4.61
CA LEU A 91 -12.03 4.27 3.89
C LEU A 91 -12.36 4.29 2.41
N ALA A 92 -11.52 4.93 1.59
CA ALA A 92 -11.69 4.92 0.14
C ALA A 92 -11.18 3.59 -0.45
N THR A 93 -12.08 2.85 -1.09
CA THR A 93 -11.78 1.57 -1.75
C THR A 93 -12.05 1.58 -3.25
N VAL A 94 -12.55 2.70 -3.78
CA VAL A 94 -12.63 2.93 -5.22
C VAL A 94 -11.23 2.76 -5.86
N PRO A 95 -11.11 1.96 -6.94
CA PRO A 95 -9.83 1.74 -7.57
C PRO A 95 -9.45 2.90 -8.51
N ALA A 96 -8.17 3.24 -8.54
CA ALA A 96 -7.58 4.02 -9.62
C ALA A 96 -7.44 3.14 -10.88
N THR A 97 -7.60 3.76 -12.04
CA THR A 97 -7.39 3.12 -13.36
C THR A 97 -5.94 3.19 -13.81
N ASP A 98 -5.16 4.14 -13.27
CA ASP A 98 -3.78 4.37 -13.66
C ASP A 98 -2.86 3.16 -13.36
N LEU A 99 -1.79 3.04 -14.17
CA LEU A 99 -0.87 1.90 -14.17
C LEU A 99 -1.58 0.54 -14.32
N ASP A 100 -2.59 0.47 -15.19
CA ASP A 100 -3.42 -0.72 -15.42
C ASP A 100 -4.08 -1.24 -14.13
N GLY A 101 -4.49 -0.32 -13.24
CA GLY A 101 -5.12 -0.63 -11.95
C GLY A 101 -4.18 -1.16 -10.87
N ARG A 102 -2.87 -1.25 -11.12
CA ARG A 102 -1.90 -1.82 -10.15
C ARG A 102 -1.82 -1.03 -8.83
N MET A 103 -2.21 0.24 -8.86
CA MET A 103 -2.21 1.10 -7.67
C MET A 103 -3.36 0.80 -6.69
N GLY A 104 -4.37 0.00 -7.06
CA GLY A 104 -5.52 -0.24 -6.18
C GLY A 104 -6.22 1.08 -5.84
N SER A 105 -6.41 1.38 -4.56
CA SER A 105 -6.93 2.67 -4.07
C SER A 105 -5.81 3.54 -3.47
N PRO A 106 -4.99 4.21 -4.31
CA PRO A 106 -3.82 4.96 -3.86
C PRO A 106 -4.16 6.17 -3.00
N HIS A 107 -3.15 6.79 -2.40
CA HIS A 107 -3.29 8.06 -1.68
C HIS A 107 -4.08 9.10 -2.48
N ALA A 108 -5.02 9.77 -1.81
CA ALA A 108 -5.85 10.85 -2.35
C ALA A 108 -6.77 10.45 -3.53
N VAL A 109 -7.03 9.16 -3.74
CA VAL A 109 -7.92 8.67 -4.82
C VAL A 109 -9.35 9.19 -4.71
N GLU A 110 -9.80 9.57 -3.52
CA GLU A 110 -11.14 10.08 -3.26
C GLU A 110 -11.32 11.57 -3.63
N LEU A 111 -10.23 12.33 -3.80
CA LEU A 111 -10.31 13.78 -4.01
C LEU A 111 -11.09 14.18 -5.28
N PRO A 112 -10.93 13.52 -6.44
CA PRO A 112 -11.70 13.85 -7.64
C PRO A 112 -13.21 13.67 -7.45
N PHE A 113 -13.63 12.70 -6.65
CA PHE A 113 -15.03 12.47 -6.28
C PHE A 113 -15.53 13.57 -5.34
N LEU A 114 -14.73 13.92 -4.35
CA LEU A 114 -15.06 14.94 -3.36
C LEU A 114 -15.19 16.35 -3.96
N PHE A 115 -14.36 16.69 -4.94
CA PHE A 115 -14.36 18.02 -5.57
C PHE A 115 -15.17 18.09 -6.87
N GLY A 116 -15.73 16.97 -7.35
CA GLY A 116 -16.43 16.93 -8.63
C GLY A 116 -15.54 17.19 -9.84
N THR A 117 -14.26 16.79 -9.77
CA THR A 117 -13.24 17.08 -10.79
C THR A 117 -12.80 15.84 -11.58
N LEU A 118 -13.74 14.91 -11.84
CA LEU A 118 -13.45 13.66 -12.56
C LEU A 118 -12.86 13.90 -13.96
N GLU A 119 -13.35 14.90 -14.69
CA GLU A 119 -12.81 15.26 -16.02
C GLU A 119 -11.29 15.57 -15.97
N ALA A 120 -10.84 16.27 -14.92
CA ALA A 120 -9.43 16.59 -14.73
C ALA A 120 -8.59 15.38 -14.26
N ALA A 121 -9.24 14.34 -13.74
CA ALA A 121 -8.63 13.13 -13.19
C ALA A 121 -8.97 11.88 -14.03
N ASP A 122 -9.35 12.06 -15.30
CA ASP A 122 -9.84 10.97 -16.16
C ASP A 122 -8.80 9.84 -16.31
N THR A 123 -7.51 10.16 -16.41
CA THR A 123 -6.46 9.12 -16.45
C THR A 123 -6.32 8.38 -15.13
N PHE A 124 -6.59 9.06 -14.01
CA PHE A 124 -6.35 8.54 -12.68
C PHE A 124 -7.47 7.61 -12.18
N VAL A 125 -8.72 8.04 -12.29
CA VAL A 125 -9.90 7.27 -11.82
C VAL A 125 -10.95 7.04 -12.91
N GLY A 126 -10.91 7.79 -14.01
CA GLY A 126 -11.90 7.73 -15.09
C GLY A 126 -13.13 8.62 -14.85
N ASP A 127 -13.59 9.32 -15.89
CA ASP A 127 -14.86 10.07 -15.89
C ASP A 127 -16.01 9.20 -16.45
N THR A 128 -16.28 8.10 -15.74
CA THR A 128 -17.34 7.15 -16.10
C THR A 128 -18.69 7.55 -15.48
N ALA A 129 -19.79 7.01 -16.01
CA ALA A 129 -21.13 7.24 -15.44
C ALA A 129 -21.20 6.78 -13.97
N ASP A 130 -20.61 5.63 -13.65
CA ASP A 130 -20.62 5.08 -12.29
C ASP A 130 -19.78 5.95 -11.34
N ASN A 131 -18.63 6.46 -11.80
CA ASN A 131 -17.82 7.39 -11.00
C ASN A 131 -18.53 8.73 -10.77
N ARG A 132 -19.30 9.24 -11.74
CA ARG A 132 -20.12 10.45 -11.56
C ARG A 132 -21.19 10.26 -10.49
N VAL A 133 -21.85 9.09 -10.47
CA VAL A 133 -22.81 8.75 -9.40
C VAL A 133 -22.12 8.72 -8.04
N LEU A 134 -20.97 8.05 -7.93
CA LEU A 134 -20.20 8.03 -6.69
C LEU A 134 -19.76 9.45 -6.28
N SER A 135 -19.34 10.28 -7.23
CA SER A 135 -18.93 11.67 -7.00
C SER A 135 -20.06 12.53 -6.45
N GLU A 136 -21.28 12.38 -6.97
CA GLU A 136 -22.47 13.05 -6.44
C GLU A 136 -22.74 12.61 -4.99
N GLN A 137 -22.67 11.31 -4.71
CA GLN A 137 -22.89 10.80 -3.35
C GLN A 137 -21.82 11.25 -2.35
N VAL A 138 -20.54 11.26 -2.74
CA VAL A 138 -19.44 11.75 -1.89
C VAL A 138 -19.62 13.24 -1.62
N GLN A 139 -19.98 14.04 -2.64
CA GLN A 139 -20.27 15.46 -2.44
C GLN A 139 -21.45 15.68 -1.48
N ASP A 140 -22.53 14.90 -1.59
CA ASP A 140 -23.66 14.96 -0.66
C ASP A 140 -23.25 14.68 0.79
N LEU A 141 -22.40 13.67 1.03
CA LEU A 141 -21.86 13.39 2.36
C LEU A 141 -21.10 14.61 2.92
N TRP A 142 -20.17 15.17 2.16
CA TRP A 142 -19.34 16.29 2.63
C TRP A 142 -20.13 17.59 2.79
N VAL A 143 -21.05 17.90 1.87
CA VAL A 143 -21.94 19.06 1.97
C VAL A 143 -22.85 18.93 3.19
N GLY A 144 -23.43 17.75 3.42
CA GLY A 144 -24.22 17.47 4.63
C GLY A 144 -23.40 17.71 5.90
N PHE A 145 -22.22 17.10 5.99
CA PHE A 145 -21.33 17.33 7.13
C PHE A 145 -20.99 18.82 7.35
N ALA A 146 -20.64 19.55 6.28
CA ALA A 146 -20.31 20.97 6.38
C ALA A 146 -21.50 21.84 6.82
N ARG A 147 -22.72 21.49 6.40
CA ARG A 147 -23.94 22.25 6.67
C ARG A 147 -24.48 22.02 8.08
N ASP A 148 -24.58 20.77 8.51
CA ASP A 148 -25.33 20.39 9.72
C ASP A 148 -24.62 19.34 10.60
N GLY A 149 -23.41 18.93 10.22
CA GLY A 149 -22.65 17.90 10.93
C GLY A 149 -23.20 16.48 10.76
N ARG A 150 -24.18 16.27 9.87
CA ARG A 150 -24.86 14.99 9.62
C ARG A 150 -24.74 14.60 8.13
N PRO A 151 -23.58 14.05 7.72
CA PRO A 151 -23.42 13.52 6.37
C PRO A 151 -24.45 12.41 6.10
N ALA A 152 -25.15 12.55 4.98
CA ALA A 152 -26.03 11.53 4.44
C ALA A 152 -26.00 11.64 2.91
N ALA A 153 -25.96 10.50 2.24
CA ALA A 153 -26.18 10.39 0.79
C ALA A 153 -27.35 9.44 0.54
N SER A 154 -27.92 9.48 -0.66
CA SER A 154 -29.16 8.76 -1.01
C SER A 154 -29.18 7.30 -0.52
N GLY A 155 -29.90 7.04 0.58
CA GLY A 155 -30.08 5.70 1.17
C GLY A 155 -29.02 5.25 2.19
N THR A 156 -27.96 6.02 2.42
CA THR A 156 -26.86 5.65 3.32
C THR A 156 -26.62 6.72 4.39
N GLU A 157 -26.90 6.37 5.64
CA GLU A 157 -26.50 7.17 6.80
C GLU A 157 -25.05 6.87 7.18
N TRP A 158 -24.28 7.90 7.54
CA TRP A 158 -22.92 7.74 8.03
C TRP A 158 -22.90 7.88 9.57
N PRO A 159 -22.89 6.74 10.30
CA PRO A 159 -22.96 6.75 11.76
C PRO A 159 -21.69 7.35 12.38
N LEU A 160 -21.81 7.73 13.66
CA LEU A 160 -20.66 8.13 14.46
C LEU A 160 -19.72 6.93 14.65
N TYR A 161 -18.42 7.21 14.66
CA TYR A 161 -17.37 6.27 14.96
C TYR A 161 -17.29 6.04 16.47
N ASP A 162 -17.18 4.77 16.87
CA ASP A 162 -16.95 4.36 18.25
C ASP A 162 -15.99 3.15 18.31
N THR A 163 -15.45 2.88 19.50
CA THR A 163 -14.44 1.83 19.73
C THR A 163 -15.03 0.42 19.84
N GLN A 164 -16.34 0.25 19.81
CA GLN A 164 -17.03 -1.04 19.83
C GLN A 164 -17.33 -1.52 18.40
N THR A 165 -17.98 -0.69 17.59
CA THR A 165 -18.44 -1.01 16.23
C THR A 165 -17.44 -0.62 15.15
N ARG A 166 -16.66 0.45 15.36
CA ARG A 166 -15.75 1.04 14.36
C ARG A 166 -16.41 1.22 12.98
N SER A 167 -17.65 1.68 12.99
CA SER A 167 -18.42 1.89 11.77
C SER A 167 -17.70 2.86 10.83
N THR A 168 -17.42 2.40 9.61
CA THR A 168 -16.60 3.11 8.62
C THR A 168 -17.35 3.19 7.29
N MET A 169 -17.41 4.38 6.69
CA MET A 169 -17.96 4.58 5.36
C MET A 169 -16.96 4.09 4.30
N MET A 170 -17.36 3.13 3.50
CA MET A 170 -16.58 2.59 2.39
C MET A 170 -16.88 3.39 1.13
N LEU A 171 -15.93 4.21 0.66
CA LEU A 171 -16.10 5.00 -0.56
C LEU A 171 -15.76 4.13 -1.76
N ASP A 172 -16.79 3.54 -2.34
CA ASP A 172 -16.77 2.71 -3.54
C ASP A 172 -18.11 2.86 -4.27
N HIS A 173 -18.23 2.28 -5.46
CA HIS A 173 -19.48 2.26 -6.24
C HIS A 173 -20.65 1.66 -5.45
N ASP A 174 -20.36 0.71 -4.57
CA ASP A 174 -21.28 0.25 -3.53
C ASP A 174 -21.02 1.02 -2.22
N LEU A 175 -21.48 2.27 -2.18
CA LEU A 175 -21.32 3.17 -1.03
C LEU A 175 -22.07 2.61 0.18
N ARG A 176 -21.32 2.12 1.17
CA ARG A 176 -21.88 1.42 2.33
C ARG A 176 -21.11 1.69 3.61
N VAL A 177 -21.73 1.36 4.74
CA VAL A 177 -21.05 1.32 6.04
C VAL A 177 -20.62 -0.11 6.34
N GLU A 178 -19.36 -0.27 6.73
CA GLU A 178 -18.80 -1.54 7.21
C GLU A 178 -18.38 -1.40 8.68
N GLN A 179 -18.61 -2.44 9.48
CA GLN A 179 -18.19 -2.47 10.89
C GLN A 179 -16.77 -3.06 10.98
N ASP A 180 -15.84 -2.29 11.53
CA ASP A 180 -14.44 -2.67 11.76
C ASP A 180 -13.77 -3.29 10.51
N PRO A 181 -13.69 -2.58 9.37
CA PRO A 181 -13.09 -3.14 8.16
C PRO A 181 -11.60 -3.46 8.37
N TYR A 182 -11.14 -4.60 7.87
CA TYR A 182 -9.77 -5.13 8.06
C TYR A 182 -9.35 -5.26 9.54
N PRO A 183 -10.16 -5.97 10.36
CA PRO A 183 -9.99 -5.99 11.80
C PRO A 183 -8.72 -6.73 12.27
N ALA A 184 -8.24 -7.73 11.52
CA ALA A 184 -7.02 -8.45 11.82
C ALA A 184 -5.78 -7.58 11.56
N ALA A 185 -5.71 -6.89 10.42
CA ALA A 185 -4.63 -5.95 10.14
C ALA A 185 -4.54 -4.86 11.22
N ARG A 186 -5.67 -4.23 11.59
CA ARG A 186 -5.73 -3.22 12.66
C ARG A 186 -5.21 -3.75 14.00
N ARG A 187 -5.67 -4.93 14.43
CA ARG A 187 -5.29 -5.52 15.72
C ARG A 187 -3.83 -5.97 15.76
N ALA A 188 -3.23 -6.32 14.62
CA ALA A 188 -1.87 -6.83 14.57
C ALA A 188 -0.84 -5.82 15.10
N TRP A 189 -1.09 -4.53 14.94
CA TRP A 189 -0.22 -3.46 15.47
C TRP A 189 -0.21 -3.36 17.00
N GLY A 190 -1.11 -4.04 17.71
CA GLY A 190 -1.12 -4.11 19.17
C GLY A 190 -1.22 -2.73 19.83
N ASP A 191 -0.28 -2.44 20.74
CA ASP A 191 -0.24 -1.21 21.54
C ASP A 191 0.66 -0.11 20.93
N LEU A 192 1.13 -0.28 19.68
CA LEU A 192 1.92 0.76 19.02
C LEU A 192 1.10 2.06 18.92
N ALA A 193 1.74 3.18 19.32
CA ALA A 193 1.05 4.41 19.68
C ALA A 193 0.48 5.18 18.48
N PHE A 194 1.27 5.35 17.41
CA PHE A 194 0.94 6.19 16.25
C PHE A 194 0.56 7.64 16.61
N ASP A 195 1.27 8.22 17.57
CA ASP A 195 0.98 9.56 18.13
C ASP A 195 1.76 10.70 17.46
N GLY A 196 2.47 10.40 16.37
CA GLY A 196 3.35 11.32 15.65
C GLY A 196 4.78 11.39 16.20
N THR A 197 5.07 10.66 17.29
CA THR A 197 6.43 10.50 17.82
C THR A 197 6.91 9.05 17.77
N ASP A 198 5.98 8.09 17.89
CA ASP A 198 6.24 6.66 17.73
C ASP A 198 5.21 6.00 16.79
N PRO A 199 5.61 5.44 15.64
CA PRO A 199 6.98 5.42 15.12
C PRO A 199 7.52 6.81 14.74
N GLY A 200 8.84 6.98 14.91
CA GLY A 200 9.54 8.19 14.49
C GLY A 200 9.54 8.36 12.96
N LEU A 201 9.82 9.58 12.49
CA LEU A 201 9.86 9.88 11.05
C LEU A 201 10.82 8.97 10.25
N ASP A 202 11.89 8.52 10.89
CA ASP A 202 12.88 7.58 10.36
C ASP A 202 12.35 6.14 10.21
N ARG A 203 11.19 5.84 10.80
CA ARG A 203 10.55 4.52 10.82
C ARG A 203 9.16 4.51 10.19
N LEU A 204 8.71 5.57 9.51
CA LEU A 204 7.40 5.60 8.86
C LEU A 204 7.31 4.68 7.64
N THR A 205 8.41 4.53 6.92
CA THR A 205 8.44 3.73 5.69
C THR A 205 9.72 2.90 5.61
N PRO A 206 9.70 1.73 4.94
CA PRO A 206 10.91 0.97 4.68
C PRO A 206 11.89 1.73 3.76
N LEU A 207 11.41 2.72 3.00
CA LEU A 207 12.25 3.56 2.13
C LEU A 207 13.16 4.51 2.92
N GLN A 208 12.76 4.91 4.13
CA GLN A 208 13.50 5.85 4.98
C GLN A 208 14.24 5.15 6.12
N TYR A 209 13.88 3.91 6.45
CA TYR A 209 14.47 3.17 7.55
C TYR A 209 15.90 2.71 7.24
N GLU A 210 16.86 3.15 8.05
CA GLU A 210 18.29 2.88 7.87
C GLU A 210 18.63 1.37 7.86
N GLY A 211 17.82 0.53 8.51
CA GLY A 211 18.00 -0.91 8.52
C GLY A 211 17.59 -1.62 7.22
N THR A 212 16.94 -0.95 6.27
CA THR A 212 16.67 -1.55 4.96
C THR A 212 17.90 -1.48 4.05
N ASN A 213 18.17 -2.56 3.32
CA ASN A 213 19.33 -2.65 2.44
C ASN A 213 18.92 -2.63 0.96
N PRO A 214 18.96 -1.47 0.27
CA PRO A 214 18.62 -1.39 -1.14
C PRO A 214 19.62 -2.13 -2.05
N TYR A 215 20.81 -2.45 -1.55
CA TYR A 215 21.86 -3.17 -2.27
C TYR A 215 21.85 -4.68 -2.00
N HIS A 216 20.87 -5.18 -1.24
CA HIS A 216 20.71 -6.62 -1.06
C HIS A 216 20.53 -7.31 -2.43
N PRO A 217 21.24 -8.43 -2.73
CA PRO A 217 21.23 -9.01 -4.08
C PRO A 217 19.84 -9.31 -4.64
N LEU A 218 18.91 -9.78 -3.79
CA LEU A 218 17.52 -10.01 -4.20
C LEU A 218 16.77 -8.72 -4.50
N VAL A 219 17.04 -7.63 -3.77
CA VAL A 219 16.42 -6.33 -4.02
C VAL A 219 16.89 -5.79 -5.36
N VAL A 220 18.21 -5.78 -5.58
CA VAL A 220 18.82 -5.35 -6.85
C VAL A 220 18.28 -6.18 -8.03
N ALA A 221 18.22 -7.52 -7.88
CA ALA A 221 17.68 -8.40 -8.92
C ALA A 221 16.20 -8.13 -9.23
N SER A 222 15.38 -7.93 -8.20
CA SER A 222 13.95 -7.60 -8.35
C SER A 222 13.72 -6.26 -9.03
N VAL A 223 14.49 -5.23 -8.67
CA VAL A 223 14.42 -3.89 -9.26
C VAL A 223 14.82 -3.90 -10.73
N ILE A 224 15.95 -4.54 -11.07
CA ILE A 224 16.42 -4.68 -12.46
C ILE A 224 15.46 -5.52 -13.31
N GLY A 225 14.79 -6.49 -12.68
CA GLY A 225 13.86 -7.43 -13.27
C GLY A 225 14.53 -8.77 -13.60
N TRP A 226 13.92 -9.86 -13.14
CA TRP A 226 14.47 -11.22 -13.27
C TRP A 226 14.74 -11.64 -14.71
N GLY A 227 13.96 -11.19 -15.69
CA GLY A 227 14.23 -11.47 -17.11
C GLY A 227 15.60 -10.96 -17.57
N ARG A 228 16.02 -9.76 -17.12
CA ARG A 228 17.34 -9.20 -17.43
C ARG A 228 18.44 -9.95 -16.68
N VAL A 229 18.19 -10.32 -15.43
CA VAL A 229 19.13 -11.14 -14.62
C VAL A 229 19.40 -12.48 -15.30
N TRP A 230 18.35 -13.20 -15.69
CA TRP A 230 18.47 -14.46 -16.43
C TRP A 230 19.19 -14.28 -17.76
N GLY A 231 18.87 -13.23 -18.52
CA GLY A 231 19.58 -12.90 -19.76
C GLY A 231 21.09 -12.72 -19.55
N ALA A 232 21.48 -11.96 -18.52
CA ALA A 232 22.90 -11.75 -18.19
C ALA A 232 23.60 -13.05 -17.75
N LEU A 233 22.93 -13.88 -16.94
CA LEU A 233 23.46 -15.17 -16.51
C LEU A 233 23.66 -16.13 -17.68
N VAL A 234 22.73 -16.17 -18.64
CA VAL A 234 22.85 -16.97 -19.87
C VAL A 234 24.05 -16.51 -20.69
N VAL A 235 24.22 -15.20 -20.90
CA VAL A 235 25.38 -14.64 -21.62
C VAL A 235 26.69 -15.00 -20.91
N ALA A 236 26.77 -14.84 -19.59
CA ALA A 236 27.95 -15.20 -18.81
C ALA A 236 28.27 -16.70 -18.91
N ALA A 237 27.27 -17.57 -18.82
CA ALA A 237 27.44 -19.02 -18.97
C ALA A 237 27.98 -19.40 -20.35
N VAL A 238 27.49 -18.77 -21.42
CA VAL A 238 27.98 -18.97 -22.79
C VAL A 238 29.44 -18.51 -22.93
N LEU A 239 29.79 -17.35 -22.38
CA LEU A 239 31.17 -16.84 -22.40
C LEU A 239 32.14 -17.75 -21.64
N ILE A 240 31.76 -18.20 -20.44
CA ILE A 240 32.56 -19.12 -19.62
C ILE A 240 32.74 -20.45 -20.36
N THR A 241 31.67 -21.02 -20.90
CA THR A 241 31.72 -22.28 -21.65
C THR A 241 32.62 -22.15 -22.87
N THR A 242 32.51 -21.05 -23.61
CA THR A 242 33.35 -20.75 -24.77
C THR A 242 34.82 -20.63 -24.37
N ALA A 243 35.13 -19.90 -23.29
CA ALA A 243 36.49 -19.75 -22.78
C ALA A 243 37.08 -21.11 -22.34
N VAL A 244 36.30 -21.96 -21.65
CA VAL A 244 36.71 -23.32 -21.26
C VAL A 244 37.00 -24.19 -22.48
N VAL A 245 36.16 -24.15 -23.52
CA VAL A 245 36.37 -24.89 -24.77
C VAL A 245 37.65 -24.41 -25.48
N LEU A 246 37.86 -23.10 -25.58
CA LEU A 246 39.06 -22.52 -26.18
C LEU A 246 40.33 -22.90 -25.40
N LEU A 247 40.29 -22.85 -24.07
CA LEU A 247 41.40 -23.27 -23.20
C LEU A 247 41.71 -24.77 -23.35
N ARG A 248 40.69 -25.64 -23.40
CA ARG A 248 40.85 -27.08 -23.65
C ARG A 248 41.46 -27.35 -25.02
N ARG A 249 41.00 -26.65 -26.07
CA ARG A 249 41.57 -26.76 -27.42
C ARG A 249 43.03 -26.32 -27.46
N ARG A 250 43.38 -25.21 -26.79
CA ARG A 250 44.76 -24.73 -26.69
C ARG A 250 45.67 -25.73 -25.98
N ARG A 251 45.22 -26.32 -24.85
CA ARG A 251 45.98 -27.36 -24.13
C ARG A 251 46.19 -28.62 -24.97
N ARG A 252 45.17 -29.09 -25.70
CA ARG A 252 45.32 -30.25 -26.60
C ARG A 252 46.36 -30.00 -27.70
N ARG A 253 46.35 -28.81 -28.32
CA ARG A 253 47.35 -28.43 -29.35
C ARG A 253 48.78 -28.33 -28.79
N ALA A 254 48.95 -27.88 -27.55
CA ALA A 254 50.26 -27.79 -26.90
C ALA A 254 50.79 -29.16 -26.43
N GLY A 255 49.91 -30.14 -26.17
CA GLY A 255 50.29 -31.51 -25.80
C GLY A 255 50.63 -32.42 -26.99
N SER A 256 50.19 -32.08 -28.21
CA SER A 256 50.47 -32.85 -29.43
C SER A 256 51.75 -32.43 -30.17
N SER A 257 52.56 -31.55 -29.59
CA SER A 257 53.82 -31.05 -30.17
C SER A 257 55.06 -31.53 -29.40
N ARG A 258 54.98 -32.67 -28.72
CA ARG A 258 56.09 -33.42 -28.11
C ARG A 258 56.07 -34.83 -28.67
#